data_AF-A0A2G9RQS1-F1
#
_entry.id   AF-A0A2G9RQS1-F1
#
_cell.length_a   1.000
_cell.length_b   1.000
_cell.length_c   1.000
_cell.angle_alpha   90.00
_cell.angle_beta   90.00
_cell.angle_gamma   90.00
#
_symmetry.space_group_name_H-M   'P 1'
#
loop_
_entity.id
_entity.type
_entity.pdbx_description
1 polymer ?
#
loop_
_entity_poly.entity_id
_entity_poly.type
_entity_poly.pdbx_seq_one_letter_code
_entity_poly.pdbx_strand_id
1 'polypeptide(L)'
;MAQDSAPCTVKAPVPLQVGDGKSELGRPGVYVIDVTLQKPQTVQEISFKNSYTAFLTVRIQQRKKSDPKNRRWRTCVRDLRLMANPHTEDGSQDYVSLHAPQMLCATDHVSSIRLILRQPSPVWTTFTIEDLQINPSGQQSLQKGFSWWLNHLPPKEQLRSLNKKVQRAMRMRSREPAPESQHRWIPGQGLPDPNRVSSELQQMWVLTEVMRSNQNAASVGRFDVDGCYDINLLSYT
;
A
#
# COMPACT_ATOMS: atom_id res chain seq x y z
N MET A 1 -2.44 23.62 -2.72
CA MET A 1 -1.68 23.53 -1.45
C MET A 1 -0.49 22.62 -1.73
N ALA A 2 0.74 23.13 -1.63
CA ALA A 2 1.94 22.34 -1.90
C ALA A 2 2.08 21.27 -0.80
N GLN A 3 2.11 20.00 -1.19
CA GLN A 3 2.50 18.92 -0.27
C GLN A 3 4.01 19.05 -0.05
N ASP A 4 4.42 19.38 1.17
CA ASP A 4 5.84 19.47 1.52
C ASP A 4 6.50 18.09 1.34
N SER A 5 7.40 17.98 0.36
CA SER A 5 8.23 16.80 0.17
C SER A 5 9.34 16.75 1.22
N ALA A 6 9.75 15.53 1.58
CA ALA A 6 10.85 15.29 2.48
C ALA A 6 12.18 15.84 1.92
N PRO A 7 12.95 16.60 2.73
CA PRO A 7 14.28 17.00 2.33
C PRO A 7 15.18 15.75 2.22
N CYS A 8 15.65 15.46 1.01
CA CYS A 8 16.44 14.27 0.71
C CYS A 8 17.55 14.56 -0.31
N THR A 9 18.53 13.67 -0.38
CA THR A 9 19.60 13.71 -1.38
C THR A 9 19.47 12.47 -2.26
N VAL A 10 19.24 12.69 -3.55
CA VAL A 10 19.15 11.64 -4.57
C VAL A 10 20.52 11.51 -5.25
N LYS A 11 21.11 10.32 -5.23
CA LYS A 11 22.34 10.03 -5.97
C LYS A 11 22.05 9.78 -7.44
N ALA A 12 23.06 10.01 -8.29
CA ALA A 12 22.96 9.66 -9.71
C ALA A 12 22.72 8.14 -9.91
N PRO A 13 22.00 7.74 -10.97
CA PRO A 13 21.82 6.34 -11.31
C PRO A 13 23.17 5.64 -11.55
N VAL A 14 23.40 4.53 -10.86
CA VAL A 14 24.62 3.71 -11.00
C VAL A 14 24.26 2.42 -11.75
N PRO A 15 24.91 2.10 -12.88
CA PRO A 15 24.66 0.85 -13.58
C PRO A 15 25.15 -0.35 -12.77
N LEU A 16 24.34 -1.41 -12.68
CA LEU A 16 24.79 -2.70 -12.16
C LEU A 16 25.16 -3.61 -13.32
N GLN A 17 26.43 -3.99 -13.38
CA GLN A 17 26.92 -5.04 -14.26
C GLN A 17 27.18 -6.30 -13.42
N VAL A 18 26.76 -7.45 -13.92
CA VAL A 18 27.02 -8.76 -13.31
C VAL A 18 27.88 -9.55 -14.29
N GLY A 19 29.20 -9.57 -14.07
CA GLY A 19 30.17 -10.28 -14.89
C GLY A 19 31.61 -9.87 -14.57
N ASP A 20 32.58 -10.75 -14.82
CA ASP A 20 34.00 -10.40 -14.76
C ASP A 20 34.29 -9.35 -15.84
N GLY A 21 35.01 -8.28 -15.49
CA GLY A 21 35.31 -7.09 -16.33
C GLY A 21 36.10 -7.34 -17.62
N LYS A 22 36.13 -8.57 -18.12
CA LYS A 22 36.71 -8.98 -19.41
C LYS A 22 35.67 -9.23 -20.50
N SER A 23 34.37 -9.21 -20.19
CA SER A 23 33.28 -9.34 -21.17
C SER A 23 32.38 -8.10 -21.20
N GLU A 24 33.00 -6.92 -21.24
CA GLU A 24 32.31 -5.63 -21.30
C GLU A 24 32.01 -5.20 -22.75
N LEU A 25 30.84 -5.57 -23.26
CA LEU A 25 30.18 -4.81 -24.35
C LEU A 25 28.66 -4.69 -24.15
N GLY A 26 28.12 -5.24 -23.06
CA GLY A 26 26.68 -5.23 -22.78
C GLY A 26 26.23 -3.96 -22.07
N ARG A 27 25.18 -3.30 -22.59
CA ARG A 27 24.52 -2.18 -21.91
C ARG A 27 23.87 -2.68 -20.61
N PRO A 28 24.00 -1.95 -19.49
CA PRO A 28 23.42 -2.37 -18.23
C PRO A 28 21.90 -2.30 -18.28
N GLY A 29 21.23 -3.45 -18.23
CA GLY A 29 19.77 -3.54 -18.12
C GLY A 29 19.25 -3.23 -16.71
N VAL A 30 20.12 -2.80 -15.78
CA VAL A 30 19.80 -2.50 -14.39
C VAL A 30 20.54 -1.25 -13.91
N TYR A 31 19.81 -0.30 -13.32
CA TYR A 31 20.37 0.86 -12.63
C TYR A 31 19.92 0.91 -11.18
N VAL A 32 20.73 1.51 -10.32
CA VAL A 32 20.43 1.75 -8.90
C VAL A 32 20.48 3.22 -8.59
N ILE A 33 19.42 3.73 -7.96
CA ILE A 33 19.34 5.08 -7.42
C ILE A 33 19.22 4.97 -5.90
N ASP A 34 20.20 5.53 -5.19
CA ASP A 34 20.19 5.62 -3.74
C ASP A 34 19.71 7.01 -3.30
N VAL A 35 18.71 7.04 -2.43
CA VAL A 35 18.18 8.25 -1.82
C VAL A 35 18.46 8.23 -0.32
N THR A 36 19.01 9.31 0.21
CA THR A 36 19.26 9.47 1.64
C THR A 36 18.36 10.56 2.19
N LEU A 37 17.61 10.25 3.25
CA LEU A 37 16.78 11.23 3.94
C LEU A 37 17.64 11.97 4.96
N GLN A 38 17.49 13.30 5.06
CA GLN A 38 18.28 14.10 6.01
C GLN A 38 17.99 13.71 7.47
N LYS A 39 16.74 13.32 7.76
CA LYS A 39 16.30 12.83 9.06
C LYS A 39 15.52 11.53 8.89
N PRO A 40 15.71 10.55 9.78
CA PRO A 40 14.88 9.35 9.77
C PRO A 40 13.41 9.70 10.00
N GLN A 41 12.52 9.23 9.12
CA GLN A 41 11.10 9.60 9.16
C GLN A 41 10.21 8.50 8.56
N THR A 42 8.91 8.60 8.81
CA THR A 42 7.92 7.70 8.23
C THR A 42 7.59 8.11 6.80
N VAL A 43 7.78 7.20 5.84
CA VAL A 43 7.45 7.41 4.42
C VAL A 43 6.02 6.96 4.17
N GLN A 44 5.16 7.89 3.75
CA GLN A 44 3.77 7.58 3.42
C GLN A 44 3.58 7.29 1.93
N GLU A 45 4.31 8.01 1.08
CA GLU A 45 4.20 7.88 -0.36
C GLU A 45 5.55 8.17 -1.03
N ILE A 46 5.86 7.40 -2.07
CA ILE A 46 6.96 7.65 -3.00
C ILE A 46 6.33 7.87 -4.36
N SER A 47 6.49 9.06 -4.94
CA SER A 47 5.97 9.37 -6.26
C SER A 47 7.10 9.73 -7.21
N PHE A 48 6.97 9.36 -8.47
CA PHE A 48 7.95 9.66 -9.51
C PHE A 48 7.28 9.58 -10.88
N LYS A 49 7.91 10.18 -11.88
CA LYS A 49 7.58 9.98 -13.28
C LYS A 49 8.45 8.87 -13.85
N ASN A 50 7.85 7.89 -14.50
CA ASN A 50 8.62 6.86 -15.20
C ASN A 50 9.33 7.49 -16.41
N SER A 51 10.53 6.99 -16.73
CA SER A 51 11.25 7.33 -17.96
C SER A 51 11.84 6.04 -18.52
N TYR A 52 10.98 5.25 -19.18
CA TYR A 52 11.30 3.96 -19.83
C TYR A 52 11.81 2.85 -18.89
N THR A 53 11.54 2.90 -17.58
CA THR A 53 11.83 1.78 -16.68
C THR A 53 10.70 0.76 -16.75
N ALA A 54 11.00 -0.52 -16.98
CA ALA A 54 9.99 -1.58 -17.05
C ALA A 54 9.61 -2.15 -15.67
N PHE A 55 10.61 -2.39 -14.81
CA PHE A 55 10.40 -2.94 -13.47
C PHE A 55 11.15 -2.13 -12.41
N LEU A 56 10.50 -1.96 -11.26
CA LEU A 56 11.05 -1.27 -10.09
C LEU A 56 11.04 -2.17 -8.85
N THR A 57 12.19 -2.30 -8.21
CA THR A 57 12.29 -2.82 -6.85
C THR A 57 12.70 -1.71 -5.90
N VAL A 58 11.97 -1.54 -4.79
CA VAL A 58 12.26 -0.55 -3.76
C VAL A 58 12.74 -1.26 -2.50
N ARG A 59 13.90 -0.85 -2.00
CA ARG A 59 14.45 -1.28 -0.72
C ARG A 59 14.60 -0.08 0.21
N ILE A 60 14.38 -0.30 1.49
CA ILE A 60 14.53 0.73 2.53
C ILE A 60 15.53 0.27 3.58
N GLN A 61 16.21 1.25 4.19
CA GLN A 61 17.05 1.07 5.37
C GLN A 61 16.50 1.95 6.49
N GLN A 62 16.16 1.32 7.61
CA GLN A 62 15.61 1.99 8.78
C GLN A 62 16.69 2.23 9.82
N ARG A 63 16.56 3.30 10.61
CA ARG A 63 17.43 3.58 11.76
C ARG A 63 16.63 3.46 13.05
N LYS A 64 16.71 2.31 13.71
CA LYS A 64 16.02 2.08 14.98
C LYS A 64 16.80 2.69 16.14
N LYS A 65 16.10 3.32 17.09
CA LYS A 65 16.73 3.85 18.32
C LYS A 65 17.38 2.76 19.17
N SER A 66 16.76 1.57 19.19
CA SER A 66 17.26 0.42 19.96
C SER A 66 18.53 -0.20 19.39
N ASP A 67 18.77 -0.04 18.08
CA ASP A 67 19.93 -0.62 17.39
C ASP A 67 20.40 0.31 16.26
N PRO A 68 21.16 1.37 16.61
CA PRO A 68 21.58 2.40 15.65
C PRO A 68 22.62 1.91 14.64
N LYS A 69 23.25 0.74 14.87
CA LYS A 69 24.24 0.14 13.96
C LYS A 69 23.59 -0.76 12.92
N ASN A 70 22.40 -1.27 13.19
CA ASN A 70 21.70 -2.14 12.26
C ASN A 70 21.12 -1.37 11.08
N ARG A 71 21.87 -1.44 9.98
CA ARG A 71 21.60 -0.81 8.70
C ARG A 71 21.16 -1.85 7.66
N ARG A 72 20.29 -2.79 8.05
CA ARG A 72 19.82 -3.83 7.14
C ARG A 72 18.85 -3.27 6.09
N TRP A 73 19.14 -3.51 4.82
CA TRP A 73 18.24 -3.24 3.71
C TRP A 73 17.08 -4.24 3.68
N ARG A 74 15.84 -3.73 3.59
CA ARG A 74 14.61 -4.52 3.48
C ARG A 74 13.89 -4.16 2.18
N THR A 75 13.40 -5.16 1.46
CA THR A 75 12.62 -4.94 0.24
C THR A 75 11.18 -4.61 0.62
N CYS A 76 10.70 -3.43 0.25
CA CYS A 76 9.33 -2.99 0.52
C CYS A 76 8.44 -3.07 -0.73
N VAL A 77 9.02 -3.04 -1.93
CA VAL A 77 8.34 -3.29 -3.20
C VAL A 77 9.27 -4.16 -4.04
N ARG A 78 8.76 -5.25 -4.63
CA ARG A 78 9.55 -6.17 -5.44
C ARG A 78 8.97 -6.23 -6.86
N ASP A 79 9.84 -6.01 -7.84
CA ASP A 79 9.56 -6.13 -9.28
C ASP A 79 8.21 -5.55 -9.70
N LEU A 80 7.89 -4.35 -9.21
CA LEU A 80 6.72 -3.61 -9.63
C LEU A 80 6.81 -3.33 -11.13
N ARG A 81 5.85 -3.84 -11.89
CA ARG A 81 5.76 -3.61 -13.33
C ARG A 81 5.23 -2.19 -13.59
N LEU A 82 6.06 -1.36 -14.21
CA LEU A 82 5.73 0.00 -14.62
C LEU A 82 5.30 0.07 -16.10
N MET A 83 5.78 -0.86 -16.94
CA MET A 83 5.39 -0.98 -18.35
C MET A 83 4.69 -2.32 -18.57
N ALA A 84 3.50 -2.31 -19.16
CA ALA A 84 2.73 -3.54 -19.41
C ALA A 84 3.52 -4.52 -20.31
N ASN A 85 4.18 -3.98 -21.33
CA ASN A 85 5.15 -4.66 -22.18
C ASN A 85 6.47 -3.85 -22.20
N PRO A 86 7.61 -4.42 -21.74
CA PRO A 86 8.89 -3.72 -21.73
C PRO A 86 9.40 -3.25 -23.09
N HIS A 87 8.88 -3.78 -24.20
CA HIS A 87 9.30 -3.44 -25.56
C HIS A 87 8.47 -2.33 -26.22
N THR A 88 7.46 -1.80 -25.54
CA THR A 88 6.57 -0.74 -26.05
C THR A 88 6.64 0.49 -25.16
N GLU A 89 6.20 1.66 -25.66
CA GLU A 89 6.24 2.91 -24.90
C GLU A 89 5.15 3.04 -23.82
N ASP A 90 4.13 2.17 -23.84
CA ASP A 90 3.01 2.23 -22.89
C ASP A 90 3.46 2.16 -21.41
N GLY A 91 3.03 3.14 -20.62
CA GLY A 91 3.43 3.31 -19.21
C GLY A 91 4.84 3.87 -18.98
N SER A 92 5.62 4.14 -20.04
CA SER A 92 7.01 4.59 -19.91
C SER A 92 7.17 6.03 -19.40
N GLN A 93 6.12 6.84 -19.47
CA GLN A 93 6.09 8.26 -19.11
C GLN A 93 5.05 8.58 -18.00
N ASP A 94 4.45 7.56 -17.40
CA ASP A 94 3.38 7.72 -16.42
C ASP A 94 3.92 8.21 -15.07
N TYR A 95 3.10 8.99 -14.37
CA TYR A 95 3.33 9.28 -12.95
C TYR A 95 2.82 8.13 -12.09
N VAL A 96 3.69 7.64 -11.21
CA VAL A 96 3.42 6.51 -10.34
C VAL A 96 3.58 6.93 -8.89
N SER A 97 2.59 6.58 -8.06
CA SER A 97 2.59 6.81 -6.62
C SER A 97 2.50 5.49 -5.85
N LEU A 98 3.49 5.23 -5.00
CA LEU A 98 3.56 4.06 -4.12
C LEU A 98 3.21 4.46 -2.70
N HIS A 99 2.03 4.06 -2.24
CA HIS A 99 1.57 4.36 -0.90
C HIS A 99 2.02 3.28 0.11
N ALA A 100 2.23 3.69 1.37
CA ALA A 100 2.65 2.80 2.44
C ALA A 100 1.82 1.50 2.59
N PRO A 101 0.49 1.49 2.42
CA PRO A 101 -0.30 0.25 2.48
C PRO A 101 0.03 -0.78 1.39
N GLN A 102 0.62 -0.34 0.26
CA GLN A 102 1.04 -1.22 -0.83
C GLN A 102 2.43 -1.83 -0.58
N MET A 103 3.14 -1.38 0.45
CA MET A 103 4.50 -1.81 0.75
C MET A 103 4.51 -3.04 1.66
N LEU A 104 5.44 -3.96 1.38
CA LEU A 104 5.60 -5.25 2.07
C LEU A 104 6.19 -5.14 3.48
N CYS A 105 6.65 -3.96 3.89
CA CYS A 105 7.19 -3.74 5.23
C CYS A 105 6.86 -2.35 5.76
N ALA A 106 6.90 -2.21 7.08
CA ALA A 106 6.70 -0.94 7.75
C ALA A 106 7.71 0.11 7.24
N THR A 107 7.20 1.31 6.97
CA THR A 107 7.94 2.44 6.40
C THR A 107 8.28 3.49 7.46
N ASP A 108 8.36 3.09 8.72
CA ASP A 108 8.72 3.96 9.84
C ASP A 108 10.24 4.16 9.94
N HIS A 109 10.68 5.32 10.44
CA HIS A 109 12.11 5.61 10.70
C HIS A 109 13.05 5.29 9.53
N VAL A 110 12.59 5.50 8.29
CA VAL A 110 13.39 5.26 7.08
C VAL A 110 14.49 6.32 7.02
N SER A 111 15.70 5.87 6.74
CA SER A 111 16.90 6.71 6.62
C SER A 111 17.47 6.72 5.20
N SER A 112 17.28 5.63 4.46
CA SER A 112 17.69 5.54 3.06
C SER A 112 16.72 4.67 2.27
N ILE A 113 16.58 4.99 1.00
CA ILE A 113 15.77 4.28 0.01
C ILE A 113 16.67 3.92 -1.16
N ARG A 114 16.53 2.72 -1.69
CA ARG A 114 17.24 2.23 -2.86
C ARG A 114 16.21 1.79 -3.89
N LEU A 115 16.26 2.43 -5.05
CA LEU A 115 15.43 2.13 -6.21
C LEU A 115 16.30 1.34 -7.19
N ILE A 116 15.86 0.12 -7.52
CA ILE A 116 16.52 -0.76 -8.47
C ILE A 116 15.64 -0.80 -9.71
N LEU A 117 16.11 -0.13 -10.75
CA LEU A 117 15.43 0.03 -12.03
C LEU A 117 15.89 -1.08 -12.96
N ARG A 118 14.96 -1.73 -13.67
CA ARG A 118 15.29 -2.78 -14.64
C ARG A 118 14.57 -2.51 -15.95
N GLN A 119 15.29 -2.70 -17.05
CA GLN A 119 14.76 -2.64 -18.40
C GLN A 119 15.36 -3.80 -19.21
N PRO A 120 14.58 -4.88 -19.44
CA PRO A 120 15.07 -6.03 -20.21
C PRO A 120 15.08 -5.80 -21.72
N SER A 121 14.37 -4.80 -22.23
CA SER A 121 14.33 -4.52 -23.66
C SER A 121 15.64 -3.86 -24.13
N PRO A 122 16.27 -4.36 -25.21
CA PRO A 122 17.50 -3.77 -25.75
C PRO A 122 17.25 -2.45 -26.51
N VAL A 123 15.98 -2.14 -26.80
CA VAL A 123 15.56 -0.94 -27.55
C VAL A 123 15.81 0.33 -26.73
N TRP A 124 15.56 0.27 -25.42
CA TRP A 124 15.67 1.43 -24.54
C TRP A 124 17.09 1.58 -24.03
N THR A 125 17.82 2.48 -24.69
CA THR A 125 19.25 2.71 -24.43
C THR A 125 19.49 3.50 -23.14
N THR A 126 18.55 4.36 -22.78
CA THR A 126 18.53 5.15 -21.56
C THR A 126 17.19 4.95 -20.90
N PHE A 127 17.21 4.62 -19.61
CA PHE A 127 16.01 4.53 -18.79
C PHE A 127 16.32 4.96 -17.36
N THR A 128 15.35 5.60 -16.74
CA THR A 128 15.46 6.12 -15.37
C THR A 128 14.06 6.36 -14.80
N ILE A 129 14.01 7.10 -13.69
CA ILE A 129 12.82 7.80 -13.21
C ILE A 129 13.14 9.29 -13.06
N GLU A 130 12.13 10.12 -13.17
CA GLU A 130 12.17 11.58 -13.07
C GLU A 130 11.24 12.04 -11.93
N ASP A 131 11.32 13.31 -11.54
CA ASP A 131 10.41 13.95 -10.57
C ASP A 131 10.21 13.15 -9.27
N LEU A 132 11.28 12.53 -8.78
CA LEU A 132 11.21 11.70 -7.57
C LEU A 132 10.90 12.56 -6.35
N GLN A 133 9.79 12.24 -5.69
CA GLN A 133 9.30 12.91 -4.50
C GLN A 133 9.01 11.88 -3.40
N ILE A 134 9.47 12.18 -2.19
CA ILE A 134 9.21 11.36 -1.00
C ILE A 134 8.31 12.15 -0.07
N ASN A 135 7.11 11.64 0.19
CA ASN A 135 6.12 12.32 1.01
C ASN A 135 6.07 11.67 2.40
N PRO A 136 6.37 12.43 3.47
CA PRO A 136 6.26 11.92 4.83
C PRO A 136 4.79 11.73 5.21
N SER A 137 4.55 10.91 6.24
CA SER A 137 3.25 10.94 6.91
C SER A 137 3.09 12.29 7.62
N GLY A 138 2.29 13.19 7.03
CA GLY A 138 1.75 14.31 7.80
C GLY A 138 0.89 13.75 8.95
N GLN A 139 0.87 14.40 10.11
CA GLN A 139 -0.11 14.11 11.17
C GLN A 139 -1.52 14.32 10.60
N GLN A 140 -2.07 13.35 9.90
CA GLN A 140 -3.43 13.39 9.38
C GLN A 140 -4.13 12.15 9.90
N SER A 141 -5.10 12.42 10.77
CA SER A 141 -5.91 11.47 11.51
C SER A 141 -6.42 10.33 10.64
N LEU A 142 -6.63 9.17 11.27
CA LEU A 142 -7.20 7.93 10.70
C LEU A 142 -8.34 8.18 9.68
N GLN A 143 -9.13 9.24 9.86
CA GLN A 143 -10.18 9.74 8.96
C GLN A 143 -9.77 9.85 7.48
N LYS A 144 -8.54 10.29 7.17
CA LYS A 144 -8.10 10.48 5.77
C LYS A 144 -7.69 9.17 5.10
N GLY A 145 -7.17 8.20 5.87
CA GLY A 145 -6.96 6.84 5.40
C GLY A 145 -8.27 6.16 5.00
N PHE A 146 -9.35 6.44 5.74
CA PHE A 146 -10.71 5.99 5.42
C PHE A 146 -11.31 6.69 4.18
N SER A 147 -10.88 7.90 3.82
CA SER A 147 -11.38 8.57 2.62
C SER A 147 -10.73 8.04 1.34
N TRP A 148 -9.49 7.53 1.42
CA TRP A 148 -8.74 7.08 0.25
C TRP A 148 -9.27 5.77 -0.35
N TRP A 149 -9.57 4.75 0.45
CA TRP A 149 -10.07 3.47 -0.07
C TRP A 149 -11.47 3.59 -0.70
N LEU A 150 -12.31 4.51 -0.20
CA LEU A 150 -13.63 4.81 -0.77
C LEU A 150 -13.54 5.38 -2.20
N ASN A 151 -12.41 6.02 -2.56
CA ASN A 151 -12.22 6.59 -3.89
C ASN A 151 -11.86 5.54 -4.96
N HIS A 152 -11.55 4.30 -4.57
CA HIS A 152 -11.25 3.19 -5.50
C HIS A 152 -12.46 2.30 -5.80
N LEU A 153 -13.66 2.68 -5.34
CA LEU A 153 -14.90 1.96 -5.67
C LEU A 153 -15.45 2.41 -7.04
N PRO A 154 -16.04 1.49 -7.84
CA PRO A 154 -16.55 1.81 -9.17
C PRO A 154 -17.70 2.85 -9.13
N PRO A 155 -17.96 3.56 -10.25
CA PRO A 155 -18.68 4.83 -10.28
C PRO A 155 -20.05 4.85 -9.58
N LYS A 156 -20.29 5.97 -8.89
CA LYS A 156 -21.36 6.42 -7.98
C LYS A 156 -22.84 6.02 -8.20
N GLU A 157 -23.18 5.20 -9.18
CA GLU A 157 -24.56 4.76 -9.42
C GLU A 157 -24.99 3.63 -8.47
N GLN A 158 -24.06 2.77 -8.07
CA GLN A 158 -24.32 1.67 -7.13
C GLN A 158 -24.51 2.18 -5.67
N LEU A 159 -23.79 3.25 -5.29
CA LEU A 159 -23.86 3.86 -3.95
C LEU A 159 -25.19 4.58 -3.68
N ARG A 160 -25.81 5.22 -4.68
CA ARG A 160 -27.13 5.87 -4.50
C ARG A 160 -28.24 4.84 -4.28
N SER A 161 -28.15 3.68 -4.95
CA SER A 161 -29.06 2.55 -4.78
C SER A 161 -28.93 1.92 -3.38
N LEU A 162 -27.69 1.73 -2.90
CA LEU A 162 -27.40 1.24 -1.55
C LEU A 162 -27.87 2.21 -0.47
N ASN A 163 -27.61 3.52 -0.61
CA ASN A 163 -28.03 4.50 0.37
C ASN A 163 -29.57 4.58 0.49
N LYS A 164 -30.30 4.45 -0.64
CA LYS A 164 -31.77 4.33 -0.64
C LYS A 164 -32.27 3.04 0.00
N LYS A 165 -31.57 1.91 -0.22
CA LYS A 165 -31.89 0.61 0.42
C LYS A 165 -31.64 0.65 1.94
N VAL A 166 -30.52 1.22 2.38
CA VAL A 166 -30.15 1.40 3.79
C VAL A 166 -31.16 2.31 4.49
N GLN A 167 -31.53 3.44 3.88
CA GLN A 167 -32.55 4.33 4.44
C GLN A 167 -33.93 3.67 4.52
N ARG A 168 -34.30 2.83 3.54
CA ARG A 168 -35.54 2.03 3.60
C ARG A 168 -35.48 0.96 4.69
N ALA A 169 -34.36 0.25 4.84
CA ALA A 169 -34.18 -0.75 5.89
C ALA A 169 -34.22 -0.13 7.30
N MET A 170 -33.59 1.04 7.50
CA MET A 170 -33.68 1.80 8.74
C MET A 170 -35.12 2.26 9.03
N ARG A 171 -35.86 2.76 8.02
CA ARG A 171 -37.28 3.12 8.18
C ARG A 171 -38.18 1.92 8.50
N MET A 172 -37.86 0.74 7.98
CA MET A 172 -38.58 -0.49 8.27
C MET A 172 -38.26 -1.01 9.69
N ARG A 173 -37.04 -0.79 10.19
CA ARG A 173 -36.60 -1.19 11.55
C ARG A 173 -37.14 -0.27 12.64
N SER A 174 -37.35 1.02 12.37
CA SER A 174 -37.95 1.97 13.33
C SER A 174 -39.44 1.72 13.65
N ARG A 175 -40.05 0.69 13.04
CA ARG A 175 -41.40 0.22 13.38
C ARG A 175 -41.42 -0.91 14.42
N GLU A 176 -40.28 -1.43 14.85
CA GLU A 176 -40.22 -2.31 16.03
C GLU A 176 -40.22 -1.47 17.32
N PRO A 177 -41.13 -1.74 18.29
CA PRO A 177 -41.02 -1.13 19.61
C PRO A 177 -39.72 -1.61 20.27
N ALA A 178 -38.91 -0.67 20.74
CA ALA A 178 -37.63 -0.96 21.39
C ALA A 178 -37.85 -1.79 22.67
N PRO A 179 -37.08 -2.87 22.92
CA PRO A 179 -37.09 -3.53 24.21
C PRO A 179 -36.46 -2.58 25.24
N GLU A 180 -37.18 -2.35 26.34
CA GLU A 180 -36.72 -1.61 27.51
C GLU A 180 -35.53 -2.34 28.14
N SER A 181 -34.31 -1.96 27.77
CA SER A 181 -33.09 -2.48 28.41
C SER A 181 -32.47 -1.40 29.30
N GLN A 182 -32.64 -1.58 30.61
CA GLN A 182 -32.02 -0.84 31.70
C GLN A 182 -30.48 -0.91 31.61
N HIS A 183 -29.86 0.04 30.91
CA HIS A 183 -28.43 0.31 31.09
C HIS A 183 -28.25 1.62 31.87
N ARG A 184 -27.82 1.44 33.13
CA ARG A 184 -27.45 2.47 34.08
C ARG A 184 -26.29 3.31 33.51
N TRP A 185 -26.53 4.61 33.29
CA TRP A 185 -25.51 5.57 32.87
C TRP A 185 -24.45 5.77 33.96
N ILE A 186 -23.16 5.69 33.61
CA ILE A 186 -22.05 6.13 34.47
C ILE A 186 -21.82 7.63 34.21
N PRO A 187 -21.99 8.53 35.21
CA PRO A 187 -21.81 9.96 35.00
C PRO A 187 -20.31 10.32 35.07
N GLY A 188 -19.73 10.80 33.96
CA GLY A 188 -18.34 11.28 33.96
C GLY A 188 -17.68 11.49 32.59
N GLN A 189 -18.25 10.96 31.49
CA GLN A 189 -17.85 11.32 30.14
C GLN A 189 -19.00 12.06 29.46
N GLY A 190 -18.73 13.26 28.93
CA GLY A 190 -19.70 14.00 28.12
C GLY A 190 -20.28 13.09 27.04
N LEU A 191 -21.60 13.13 26.88
CA LEU A 191 -22.32 12.29 25.93
C LEU A 191 -21.70 12.47 24.53
N PRO A 192 -21.24 11.39 23.86
CA PRO A 192 -20.66 11.52 22.53
C PRO A 192 -21.71 12.07 21.55
N ASP A 193 -21.28 12.97 20.67
CA ASP A 193 -22.17 13.64 19.70
C ASP A 193 -23.01 12.61 18.93
N PRO A 194 -24.36 12.65 19.05
CA PRO A 194 -25.26 11.71 18.39
C PRO A 194 -25.05 11.63 16.86
N ASN A 195 -24.66 12.75 16.25
CA ASN A 195 -24.42 12.81 14.81
C ASN A 195 -23.12 12.10 14.42
N ARG A 196 -22.10 12.18 15.28
CA ARG A 196 -20.84 11.48 15.07
C ARG A 196 -20.98 9.97 15.27
N VAL A 197 -21.64 9.55 16.35
CA VAL A 197 -21.89 8.12 16.63
C VAL A 197 -22.74 7.50 15.52
N SER A 198 -23.79 8.21 15.08
CA SER A 198 -24.63 7.74 13.97
C SER A 198 -23.88 7.69 12.64
N SER A 199 -22.99 8.65 12.37
CA SER A 199 -22.16 8.63 11.15
C SER A 199 -21.17 7.46 11.15
N GLU A 200 -20.48 7.21 12.27
CA GLU A 200 -19.54 6.08 12.41
C GLU A 200 -20.27 4.73 12.26
N LEU A 201 -21.45 4.59 12.86
CA LEU A 201 -22.30 3.40 12.69
C LEU A 201 -22.81 3.25 11.26
N GLN A 202 -23.24 4.33 10.61
CA GLN A 202 -23.66 4.29 9.21
C GLN A 202 -22.51 3.87 8.30
N GLN A 203 -21.30 4.37 8.53
CA GLN A 203 -20.10 3.98 7.78
C GLN A 203 -19.77 2.50 7.97
N MET A 204 -19.86 2.01 9.22
CA MET A 204 -19.67 0.59 9.54
C MET A 204 -20.71 -0.30 8.85
N TRP A 205 -21.98 0.13 8.81
CA TRP A 205 -23.04 -0.61 8.11
C TRP A 205 -22.82 -0.66 6.60
N VAL A 206 -22.37 0.44 6.00
CA VAL A 206 -22.01 0.48 4.57
C VAL A 206 -20.89 -0.53 4.28
N LEU A 207 -19.87 -0.61 5.14
CA LEU A 207 -18.78 -1.59 5.02
C LEU A 207 -19.27 -3.04 5.04
N THR A 208 -20.10 -3.40 6.03
CA THR A 208 -20.65 -4.76 6.16
C THR A 208 -21.46 -5.14 4.93
N GLU A 209 -22.27 -4.22 4.40
CA GLU A 209 -23.11 -4.50 3.24
C GLU A 209 -22.28 -4.63 1.95
N VAL A 210 -21.19 -3.85 1.80
CA VAL A 210 -20.25 -3.97 0.68
C VAL A 210 -19.48 -5.28 0.75
N MET A 211 -18.96 -5.67 1.92
CA MET A 211 -18.32 -6.98 2.13
C MET A 211 -19.28 -8.13 1.82
N ARG A 212 -20.53 -8.02 2.27
CA ARG A 212 -21.58 -9.03 2.00
C ARG A 212 -21.93 -9.11 0.52
N SER A 213 -22.03 -7.97 -0.16
CA SER A 213 -22.32 -7.91 -1.60
C SER A 213 -21.17 -8.46 -2.45
N ASN A 214 -19.93 -8.33 -1.97
CA ASN A 214 -18.73 -8.85 -2.64
C ASN A 214 -18.50 -10.36 -2.37
N GLN A 215 -19.28 -10.97 -1.46
CA GLN A 215 -19.20 -12.40 -1.13
C GLN A 215 -20.05 -13.33 -2.02
N ASN A 216 -20.48 -12.88 -3.20
CA ASN A 216 -21.13 -13.76 -4.17
C ASN A 216 -20.10 -14.44 -5.08
N ALA A 217 -19.44 -15.49 -4.56
CA ALA A 217 -19.01 -16.71 -5.28
C ALA A 217 -18.08 -17.63 -4.44
N ALA A 218 -18.17 -17.62 -3.12
CA ALA A 218 -17.64 -18.72 -2.32
C ALA A 218 -18.61 -18.96 -1.17
N SER A 219 -19.38 -20.05 -1.25
CA SER A 219 -19.99 -20.59 -0.04
C SER A 219 -18.87 -20.78 0.98
N VAL A 220 -19.04 -20.20 2.17
CA VAL A 220 -18.25 -20.57 3.35
C VAL A 220 -18.58 -22.04 3.62
N GLY A 221 -17.86 -22.92 2.91
CA GLY A 221 -17.85 -24.35 3.09
C GLY A 221 -16.95 -24.67 4.27
N ARG A 222 -17.39 -25.65 5.06
CA ARG A 222 -16.83 -26.03 6.34
C ARG A 222 -15.32 -26.29 6.23
N PHE A 223 -14.55 -25.74 7.16
CA PHE A 223 -13.20 -26.20 7.45
C PHE A 223 -13.30 -27.63 8.01
N ASP A 224 -13.31 -28.64 7.15
CA ASP A 224 -12.88 -29.97 7.55
C ASP A 224 -11.35 -29.96 7.54
N VAL A 225 -10.79 -29.85 8.75
CA VAL A 225 -9.37 -30.15 9.00
C VAL A 225 -9.31 -31.66 9.18
N ASP A 226 -9.20 -32.39 8.08
CA ASP A 226 -8.91 -33.82 8.13
C ASP A 226 -7.42 -34.06 8.24
N GLY A 227 -7.03 -34.78 9.31
CA GLY A 227 -5.81 -35.56 9.33
C GLY A 227 -4.64 -34.88 10.02
N CYS A 228 -4.62 -35.01 11.34
CA CYS A 228 -3.40 -34.97 12.14
C CYS A 228 -2.21 -35.65 11.45
N TYR A 229 -1.07 -34.99 11.59
CA TYR A 229 0.29 -35.52 11.63
C TYR A 229 0.40 -37.05 11.77
N ASP A 230 1.16 -37.66 10.87
CA ASP A 230 2.05 -38.73 11.29
C ASP A 230 3.46 -38.49 10.75
N ILE A 231 4.39 -38.54 11.69
CA ILE A 231 5.83 -38.35 11.53
C ILE A 231 6.40 -39.77 11.47
N ASN A 232 7.50 -39.93 10.73
CA ASN A 232 8.30 -41.18 10.57
C ASN A 232 7.85 -42.04 9.38
N LEU A 233 8.73 -42.64 8.58
CA LEU A 233 10.02 -43.22 8.94
C LEU A 233 10.94 -43.22 7.70
N LEU A 234 12.24 -43.08 7.96
CA LEU A 234 13.31 -43.46 7.05
C LEU A 234 13.08 -44.86 6.45
N SER A 235 13.47 -45.05 5.18
CA SER A 235 14.35 -46.18 4.84
C SER A 235 15.10 -45.91 3.54
N TYR A 236 16.42 -46.00 3.69
CA TYR A 236 17.38 -46.34 2.64
C TYR A 236 17.06 -47.74 2.13
N THR A 237 16.98 -47.90 0.81
CA THR A 237 17.72 -48.90 0.00
C THR A 237 17.55 -48.55 -1.47
#